data_AF-A0A9E2V5E0-F1
#
_entry.id   AF-A0A9E2V5E0-F1
#
_cell.length_a   1.000
_cell.length_b   1.000
_cell.length_c   1.000
_cell.angle_alpha   90.00
_cell.angle_beta   90.00
_cell.angle_gamma   90.00
#
_symmetry.space_group_name_H-M   'P 1'
#
loop_
_entity.id
_entity.type
_entity.pdbx_description
1 polymer ?
#
loop_
_entity_poly.entity_id
_entity_poly.type
_entity_poly.pdbx_seq_one_letter_code
_entity_poly.pdbx_strand_id
1 'polypeptide(L)'
;VQFDQDQIAALAAYVASLGPGPSIPTEDEVDPAQGDPATGMALFRTNCAQCHNAVGAGGSLSQGKFAPNLWATTPTHLYEAMLTGPQSMPVFNQATLTSQEKRDIIAFVEEQGGEQPGGLSLGSVGPVSEGLWAWVVGLGLLLGAAVWIGAKSS
;
A
#
# COMPACT_ATOMS: atom_id res chain seq x y z
N VAL A 1 -10.88 -0.44 -15.93
CA VAL A 1 -12.14 -0.90 -15.32
C VAL A 1 -13.11 -1.33 -16.42
N GLN A 2 -14.04 -2.25 -16.14
CA GLN A 2 -14.99 -2.79 -17.14
C GLN A 2 -16.23 -1.91 -17.36
N PHE A 3 -16.53 -1.04 -16.38
CA PHE A 3 -17.64 -0.10 -16.40
C PHE A 3 -17.10 1.33 -16.31
N ASP A 4 -17.82 2.28 -16.91
CA ASP A 4 -17.57 3.71 -16.70
C ASP A 4 -18.16 4.20 -15.35
N GLN A 5 -17.89 5.45 -15.00
CA GLN A 5 -18.29 5.99 -13.70
C GLN A 5 -19.81 6.10 -13.53
N ASP A 6 -20.55 6.40 -14.61
CA ASP A 6 -22.01 6.51 -14.57
C ASP A 6 -22.65 5.13 -14.38
N GLN A 7 -22.11 4.11 -15.03
CA GLN A 7 -22.51 2.72 -14.85
C GLN A 7 -22.20 2.21 -13.44
N ILE A 8 -21.04 2.56 -12.87
CA ILE A 8 -20.68 2.22 -11.49
C ILE A 8 -21.65 2.89 -10.51
N ALA A 9 -21.95 4.17 -10.69
CA ALA A 9 -22.88 4.90 -9.84
C ALA A 9 -24.31 4.31 -9.91
N ALA A 10 -24.78 3.96 -11.11
CA ALA A 10 -26.08 3.31 -11.30
C ALA A 10 -26.13 1.93 -10.61
N LEU A 11 -25.06 1.14 -10.71
CA LEU A 11 -24.97 -0.16 -10.04
C LEU A 11 -24.93 -0.01 -8.52
N ALA A 12 -24.14 0.92 -7.99
CA ALA A 12 -24.05 1.21 -6.57
C ALA A 12 -25.41 1.66 -6.00
N ALA A 13 -26.13 2.53 -6.72
CA ALA A 13 -27.47 2.96 -6.36
C ALA A 13 -28.48 1.80 -6.35
N TYR A 14 -28.40 0.91 -7.35
CA TYR A 14 -29.23 -0.29 -7.38
C TYR A 14 -28.95 -1.20 -6.18
N VAL A 15 -27.68 -1.48 -5.86
CA VAL A 15 -27.31 -2.28 -4.69
C VAL A 15 -27.80 -1.64 -3.40
N ALA A 16 -27.65 -0.33 -3.24
CA ALA A 16 -28.15 0.42 -2.08
C ALA A 16 -29.69 0.39 -1.95
N SER A 17 -30.42 0.24 -3.05
CA SER A 17 -31.88 0.10 -3.00
C SER A 17 -32.35 -1.25 -2.43
N LEU A 18 -31.47 -2.26 -2.39
CA LEU A 18 -31.78 -3.61 -1.92
C LEU A 18 -31.56 -3.79 -0.42
N GLY A 19 -30.87 -2.86 0.25
CA GLY A 19 -30.61 -2.95 1.69
C GLY A 19 -29.65 -1.87 2.20
N PRO A 20 -29.51 -1.74 3.54
CA PRO A 20 -28.59 -0.80 4.13
C PRO A 20 -27.14 -1.22 3.85
N GLY A 21 -26.30 -0.23 3.57
CA GLY A 21 -24.87 -0.42 3.34
C GLY A 21 -24.10 0.87 3.61
N PRO A 22 -22.76 0.79 3.65
CA PRO A 22 -21.94 1.98 3.73
C PRO A 22 -22.17 2.89 2.52
N SER A 23 -22.18 4.21 2.76
CA SER A 23 -22.19 5.21 1.71
C SER A 23 -20.79 5.43 1.14
N ILE A 24 -20.74 5.96 -0.08
CA ILE A 24 -19.51 6.52 -0.66
C ILE A 24 -19.04 7.66 0.26
N PRO A 25 -17.76 7.69 0.67
CA PRO A 25 -17.23 8.73 1.54
C PRO A 25 -17.19 10.09 0.83
N THR A 26 -17.29 11.17 1.59
CA THR A 26 -17.16 12.53 1.04
C THR A 26 -15.71 12.85 0.67
N GLU A 27 -15.49 13.89 -0.13
CA GLU A 27 -14.14 14.38 -0.45
C GLU A 27 -13.35 14.76 0.82
N ASP A 28 -14.01 15.40 1.78
CA ASP A 28 -13.40 15.75 3.08
C ASP A 28 -13.06 14.53 3.95
N GLU A 29 -13.72 13.39 3.75
CA GLU A 29 -13.43 12.13 4.46
C GLU A 29 -12.26 11.37 3.87
N VAL A 30 -11.77 11.76 2.70
CA VAL A 30 -10.68 11.07 2.01
C VAL A 30 -9.52 12.00 1.71
N ASP A 31 -9.62 13.28 2.07
CA ASP A 31 -8.57 14.27 1.84
C ASP A 31 -7.34 13.97 2.72
N PRO A 32 -6.21 13.54 2.12
CA PRO A 32 -4.97 13.26 2.83
C PRO A 32 -4.39 14.50 3.52
N ALA A 33 -4.63 15.70 3.00
CA ALA A 33 -4.08 16.94 3.55
C ALA A 33 -4.70 17.31 4.91
N GLN A 34 -5.84 16.70 5.25
CA GLN A 34 -6.53 16.87 6.52
C GLN A 34 -6.26 15.71 7.51
N GLY A 35 -5.45 14.72 7.11
CA GLY A 35 -5.00 13.63 7.98
C GLY A 35 -3.68 13.93 8.67
N ASP A 36 -3.40 13.20 9.76
CA ASP A 36 -2.09 13.16 10.42
C ASP A 36 -1.34 11.85 10.03
N PRO A 37 -0.31 11.93 9.17
CA PRO A 37 0.44 10.74 8.75
C PRO A 37 1.14 10.01 9.91
N ALA A 38 1.50 10.70 11.00
CA ALA A 38 2.17 10.05 12.14
C ALA A 38 1.20 9.14 12.89
N THR A 39 -0.01 9.63 13.14
CA THR A 39 -1.11 8.82 13.69
C THR A 39 -1.49 7.70 12.71
N GLY A 40 -1.57 8.02 11.43
CA GLY A 40 -1.82 7.07 10.34
C GLY A 40 -0.84 5.92 10.32
N MET A 41 0.45 6.20 10.47
CA MET A 41 1.51 5.19 10.53
C MET A 41 1.30 4.23 11.70
N ALA A 42 0.98 4.75 12.88
CA ALA A 42 0.77 3.91 14.06
C ALA A 42 -0.43 2.97 13.87
N LEU A 43 -1.53 3.48 13.31
CA LEU A 43 -2.72 2.70 12.99
C LEU A 43 -2.45 1.67 11.88
N PHE A 44 -1.78 2.08 10.80
CA PHE A 44 -1.47 1.22 9.67
C PHE A 44 -0.56 0.06 10.07
N ARG A 45 0.48 0.32 10.88
CA ARG A 45 1.38 -0.73 11.38
C ARG A 45 0.65 -1.76 12.24
N THR A 46 -0.38 -1.32 12.97
CA THR A 46 -1.14 -2.18 13.87
C THR A 46 -2.21 -2.99 13.14
N ASN A 47 -2.80 -2.45 12.07
CA ASN A 47 -4.00 -3.01 11.44
C ASN A 47 -3.81 -3.54 10.01
N CYS A 48 -2.81 -3.02 9.26
CA CYS A 48 -2.75 -3.17 7.81
C CYS A 48 -1.42 -3.78 7.33
N ALA A 49 -0.30 -3.40 7.95
CA ALA A 49 1.05 -3.74 7.51
C ALA A 49 1.33 -5.25 7.43
N GLN A 50 0.63 -6.06 8.23
CA GLN A 50 0.71 -7.52 8.20
C GLN A 50 0.33 -8.12 6.84
N CYS A 51 -0.51 -7.43 6.06
CA CYS A 51 -0.93 -7.86 4.74
C CYS A 51 -0.28 -7.01 3.64
N HIS A 52 -0.21 -5.69 3.83
CA HIS A 52 0.19 -4.74 2.79
C HIS A 52 1.66 -4.30 2.85
N ASN A 53 2.50 -4.94 3.68
CA ASN A 53 3.87 -4.51 3.99
C ASN A 53 3.88 -3.20 4.81
N ALA A 54 5.00 -2.88 5.47
CA ALA A 54 5.18 -1.72 6.33
C ALA A 54 4.88 -0.37 5.66
N VAL A 55 5.07 -0.29 4.35
CA VAL A 55 4.90 0.95 3.58
C VAL A 55 3.69 0.92 2.62
N GLY A 56 2.91 -0.16 2.60
CA GLY A 56 1.77 -0.28 1.67
C GLY A 56 2.12 -0.82 0.28
N ALA A 57 3.32 -1.36 0.07
CA ALA A 57 3.76 -1.93 -1.21
C ALA A 57 2.98 -3.20 -1.65
N GLY A 58 2.19 -3.80 -0.75
CA GLY A 58 1.45 -5.04 -0.97
C GLY A 58 2.18 -6.28 -0.46
N GLY A 59 1.57 -7.46 -0.64
CA GLY A 59 2.10 -8.71 -0.11
C GLY A 59 1.35 -9.95 -0.58
N SER A 60 2.01 -11.11 -0.49
CA SER A 60 1.38 -12.40 -0.80
C SER A 60 0.55 -12.90 0.37
N LEU A 61 -0.65 -13.43 0.08
CA LEU A 61 -1.52 -14.11 1.04
C LEU A 61 -1.62 -15.61 0.71
N SER A 62 -2.23 -16.37 1.61
CA SER A 62 -2.47 -17.80 1.41
C SER A 62 -3.41 -18.07 0.22
N GLN A 63 -3.33 -19.27 -0.33
CA GLN A 63 -4.23 -19.73 -1.41
C GLN A 63 -4.20 -18.87 -2.68
N GLY A 64 -3.02 -18.34 -3.03
CA GLY A 64 -2.84 -17.53 -4.24
C GLY A 64 -3.47 -16.14 -4.19
N LYS A 65 -4.02 -15.75 -3.04
CA LYS A 65 -4.50 -14.39 -2.79
C LYS A 65 -3.32 -13.44 -2.60
N PHE A 66 -3.55 -12.16 -2.77
CA PHE A 66 -2.56 -11.13 -2.48
C PHE A 66 -3.22 -9.86 -1.96
N ALA A 67 -2.41 -9.05 -1.28
CA ALA A 67 -2.72 -7.70 -0.88
C ALA A 67 -2.14 -6.77 -1.95
N PRO A 68 -2.97 -5.92 -2.58
CA PRO A 68 -2.52 -5.03 -3.63
C PRO A 68 -1.57 -3.94 -3.08
N ASN A 69 -0.80 -3.35 -4.00
CA ASN A 69 -0.03 -2.14 -3.75
C ASN A 69 -1.00 -0.95 -3.56
N LEU A 70 -0.85 -0.23 -2.45
CA LEU A 70 -1.76 0.84 -2.04
C LEU A 70 -1.43 2.20 -2.65
N TRP A 71 -0.30 2.34 -3.35
CA TRP A 71 0.08 3.58 -4.04
C TRP A 71 -0.50 3.69 -5.46
N ALA A 72 -1.02 2.57 -5.98
CA ALA A 72 -1.61 2.50 -7.32
C ALA A 72 -3.15 2.61 -7.27
N THR A 73 -3.70 3.43 -6.37
CA THR A 73 -5.14 3.62 -6.20
C THR A 73 -5.45 5.03 -5.68
N THR A 74 -6.73 5.36 -5.53
CA THR A 74 -7.20 6.66 -5.03
C THR A 74 -7.49 6.63 -3.52
N PRO A 75 -7.43 7.78 -2.82
CA PRO A 75 -7.87 7.90 -1.43
C PRO A 75 -9.29 7.37 -1.18
N THR A 76 -10.22 7.64 -2.09
CA THR A 76 -11.60 7.13 -2.04
C THR A 76 -11.63 5.60 -2.00
N HIS A 77 -10.90 4.93 -2.89
CA HIS A 77 -10.83 3.47 -2.90
C HIS A 77 -10.16 2.91 -1.64
N LEU A 78 -9.16 3.60 -1.06
CA LEU A 78 -8.56 3.18 0.21
C LEU A 78 -9.60 3.22 1.34
N TYR A 79 -10.36 4.31 1.42
CA TYR A 79 -11.42 4.46 2.43
C TYR A 79 -12.50 3.39 2.26
N GLU A 80 -13.00 3.19 1.04
CA GLU A 80 -14.01 2.17 0.73
C GLU A 80 -13.51 0.76 0.99
N ALA A 81 -12.24 0.46 0.69
CA ALA A 81 -11.62 -0.82 0.99
C ALA A 81 -11.57 -1.09 2.51
N MET A 82 -11.21 -0.10 3.31
CA MET A 82 -11.28 -0.21 4.78
C MET A 82 -12.71 -0.43 5.26
N LEU A 83 -13.68 0.24 4.64
CA LEU A 83 -15.07 0.20 5.04
C LEU A 83 -15.80 -1.09 4.64
N THR A 84 -15.39 -1.74 3.56
CA THR A 84 -16.07 -2.92 2.99
C THR A 84 -15.29 -4.22 3.14
N GLY A 85 -13.97 -4.17 3.37
CA GLY A 85 -13.14 -5.35 3.58
C GLY A 85 -13.09 -6.30 2.38
N PRO A 86 -12.51 -5.90 1.22
CA PRO A 86 -12.51 -6.72 0.02
C PRO A 86 -11.69 -8.01 0.19
N GLN A 87 -12.14 -9.08 -0.47
CA GLN A 87 -11.49 -10.39 -0.55
C GLN A 87 -11.27 -11.06 0.82
N SER A 88 -10.12 -10.81 1.45
CA SER A 88 -9.72 -11.37 2.75
C SER A 88 -9.38 -10.29 3.76
N MET A 89 -9.54 -9.02 3.39
CA MET A 89 -9.34 -7.89 4.26
C MET A 89 -10.52 -7.82 5.25
N PRO A 90 -10.27 -7.63 6.55
CA PRO A 90 -11.35 -7.43 7.52
C PRO A 90 -12.06 -6.09 7.29
N VAL A 91 -13.29 -6.01 7.77
CA VAL A 91 -14.10 -4.78 7.72
C VAL A 91 -13.72 -3.86 8.88
N PHE A 92 -13.30 -2.63 8.58
CA PHE A 92 -13.03 -1.59 9.57
C PHE A 92 -14.17 -0.58 9.60
N ASN A 93 -15.22 -0.92 10.34
CA ASN A 93 -16.37 -0.04 10.55
C ASN A 93 -16.03 1.14 11.47
N GLN A 94 -16.99 2.05 11.65
CA GLN A 94 -16.80 3.27 12.45
C GLN A 94 -16.50 3.03 13.94
N ALA A 95 -16.81 1.84 14.46
CA ALA A 95 -16.48 1.47 15.85
C ALA A 95 -15.05 0.94 15.99
N THR A 96 -14.42 0.51 14.89
CA THR A 96 -13.04 0.02 14.87
C THR A 96 -12.06 1.10 14.40
N LEU A 97 -12.39 1.81 13.32
CA LEU A 97 -11.65 2.96 12.83
C LEU A 97 -12.63 4.08 12.48
N THR A 98 -12.49 5.22 13.14
CA THR A 98 -13.23 6.44 12.86
C THR A 98 -12.86 7.03 11.49
N SER A 99 -13.66 7.97 10.99
CA SER A 99 -13.41 8.63 9.71
C SER A 99 -12.09 9.40 9.73
N GLN A 100 -11.74 10.02 10.88
CA GLN A 100 -10.44 10.68 11.04
C GLN A 100 -9.29 9.67 10.98
N GLU A 101 -9.39 8.56 11.72
CA GLU A 101 -8.34 7.54 11.73
C GLU A 101 -8.14 6.91 10.34
N LYS A 102 -9.21 6.76 9.56
CA LYS A 102 -9.13 6.33 8.15
C LYS A 102 -8.42 7.36 7.29
N ARG A 103 -8.71 8.65 7.45
CA ARG A 103 -7.97 9.73 6.78
C ARG A 103 -6.50 9.75 7.15
N ASP A 104 -6.19 9.57 8.42
CA ASP A 104 -4.82 9.53 8.91
C ASP A 104 -4.05 8.38 8.23
N ILE A 105 -4.67 7.20 8.11
CA ILE A 105 -4.11 6.06 7.37
C ILE A 105 -3.89 6.41 5.90
N ILE A 106 -4.85 7.07 5.24
CA ILE A 106 -4.73 7.51 3.84
C ILE A 106 -3.57 8.48 3.68
N ALA A 107 -3.46 9.49 4.56
CA ALA A 107 -2.38 10.46 4.56
C ALA A 107 -1.00 9.80 4.69
N PHE A 108 -0.90 8.79 5.58
CA PHE A 108 0.31 7.98 5.70
C PHE A 108 0.64 7.20 4.42
N VAL A 109 -0.33 6.49 3.83
CA VAL A 109 -0.12 5.70 2.61
C VAL A 109 0.32 6.59 1.45
N GLU A 110 -0.25 7.78 1.33
CA GLU A 110 0.11 8.76 0.30
C GLU A 110 1.52 9.30 0.48
N GLU A 111 1.92 9.62 1.72
CA GLU A 111 3.30 10.00 2.03
C GLU A 111 4.30 8.90 1.66
N GLN A 112 3.97 7.63 1.93
CA GLN A 112 4.83 6.50 1.56
C GLN A 112 4.91 6.23 0.05
N GLY A 113 3.89 6.63 -0.71
CA GLY A 113 3.85 6.49 -2.17
C GLY A 113 4.70 7.51 -2.93
N GLY A 114 5.21 8.53 -2.23
CA GLY A 114 6.04 9.60 -2.79
C GLY A 114 7.50 9.22 -3.07
N GLU A 115 8.33 10.25 -3.23
CA GLU A 115 9.77 10.06 -3.48
C GLU A 115 10.47 9.44 -2.26
N GLN A 116 11.22 8.36 -2.51
CA GLN A 116 11.91 7.62 -1.46
C GLN A 116 13.28 8.26 -1.17
N PRO A 117 13.55 8.72 0.07
CA PRO A 117 14.85 9.25 0.43
C PRO A 117 15.91 8.14 0.45
N GLY A 118 17.10 8.42 -0.09
CA GLY A 118 18.25 7.51 0.01
C GLY A 118 18.54 6.63 -1.22
N GLY A 119 17.83 6.82 -2.33
CA GLY A 119 18.16 6.22 -3.62
C GLY A 119 17.08 5.29 -4.15
N LEU A 120 17.47 4.17 -4.74
CA LEU A 120 16.54 3.23 -5.36
C LEU A 120 15.71 2.49 -4.30
N SER A 121 14.40 2.44 -4.48
CA SER A 121 13.48 1.72 -3.57
C SER A 121 13.60 0.19 -3.66
N LEU A 122 14.19 -0.32 -4.75
CA LEU A 122 14.36 -1.76 -5.04
C LEU A 122 13.06 -2.58 -4.87
N GLY A 123 11.91 -1.97 -5.13
CA GLY A 123 10.59 -2.59 -5.00
C GLY A 123 9.98 -2.53 -3.60
N SER A 124 10.64 -1.87 -2.63
CA SER A 124 10.16 -1.66 -1.26
C SER A 124 9.76 -2.93 -0.51
N VAL A 125 10.38 -4.07 -0.87
CA VAL A 125 10.23 -5.38 -0.21
C VAL A 125 11.24 -5.55 0.94
N GLY A 126 12.12 -4.56 1.13
CA GLY A 126 13.11 -4.50 2.21
C GLY A 126 14.29 -5.45 1.98
N PRO A 127 14.73 -6.19 3.02
CA PRO A 127 16.05 -6.85 3.04
C PRO A 127 16.21 -7.94 1.98
N VAL A 128 15.11 -8.50 1.45
CA VAL A 128 15.16 -9.55 0.44
C VAL A 128 15.65 -8.99 -0.90
N SER A 129 15.01 -7.92 -1.39
CA SER A 129 15.41 -7.26 -2.63
C SER A 129 16.76 -6.58 -2.49
N GLU A 130 17.00 -5.91 -1.36
CA GLU A 130 18.29 -5.29 -1.06
C GLU A 130 19.43 -6.32 -1.03
N GLY A 131 19.20 -7.47 -0.37
CA GLY A 131 20.18 -8.56 -0.30
C GLY A 131 20.52 -9.16 -1.66
N LEU A 132 19.51 -9.34 -2.53
CA LEU A 132 19.74 -9.79 -3.91
C LEU A 132 20.66 -8.82 -4.66
N TRP A 133 20.38 -7.52 -4.60
CA TRP A 133 21.20 -6.51 -5.28
C TRP A 133 22.59 -6.35 -4.68
N ALA A 134 22.71 -6.43 -3.35
CA ALA A 134 24.00 -6.46 -2.67
C ALA A 134 24.83 -7.67 -3.10
N TRP A 135 24.21 -8.83 -3.32
CA TRP A 135 24.89 -10.02 -3.80
C TRP A 135 25.26 -9.93 -5.29
N VAL A 136 24.32 -9.59 -6.17
CA VAL A 136 24.58 -9.55 -7.62
C VAL A 136 25.57 -8.43 -7.98
N VAL A 137 25.33 -7.21 -7.49
CA VAL A 137 26.14 -6.04 -7.86
C VAL A 137 27.28 -5.84 -6.89
N GLY A 138 27.01 -5.84 -5.58
CA GLY A 138 28.05 -5.59 -4.57
C GLY A 138 29.13 -6.66 -4.60
N LEU A 139 28.76 -7.93 -4.37
CA LEU A 139 29.73 -9.02 -4.40
C LEU A 139 30.30 -9.26 -5.81
N GLY A 140 29.47 -9.12 -6.86
CA GLY A 140 29.94 -9.23 -8.25
C GLY A 140 31.06 -8.23 -8.59
N LEU A 141 30.92 -6.96 -8.18
CA LEU A 141 31.94 -5.93 -8.38
C LEU A 141 33.21 -6.21 -7.56
N LEU A 142 33.06 -6.65 -6.30
CA LEU A 142 34.19 -7.00 -5.44
C LEU A 142 35.01 -8.17 -6.03
N LEU A 143 34.33 -9.22 -6.49
CA LEU A 143 34.98 -10.36 -7.14
C LEU A 143 35.67 -9.93 -8.44
N GLY A 144 35.01 -9.12 -9.27
CA GLY A 144 35.61 -8.58 -10.50
C GLY A 144 36.86 -7.75 -10.23
N ALA A 145 36.83 -6.88 -9.23
CA ALA A 145 37.98 -6.10 -8.81
C ALA A 145 39.12 -6.98 -8.28
N ALA A 146 38.82 -7.99 -7.45
CA ALA A 146 39.82 -8.92 -6.93
C ALA A 146 40.51 -9.71 -8.05
N VAL A 147 39.75 -10.23 -9.02
CA VAL A 147 40.30 -10.93 -10.19
C VAL A 147 41.16 -9.99 -11.04
N TRP A 148 40.71 -8.77 -11.28
CA TRP A 148 41.47 -7.78 -12.06
C TRP A 148 42.78 -7.37 -11.39
N ILE A 149 42.77 -7.17 -10.07
CA ILE A 149 43.99 -6.87 -9.29
C ILE A 149 44.94 -8.07 -9.36
N GLY A 150 44.46 -9.28 -9.08
CA GLY A 150 45.27 -10.49 -9.10
C GLY A 150 45.89 -10.81 -10.46
N ALA A 151 45.13 -10.59 -11.54
CA ALA A 151 45.60 -10.77 -12.91
C ALA A 151 46.64 -9.74 -13.35
N LYS A 152 46.68 -8.55 -12.74
CA LYS A 152 47.71 -7.54 -13.00
C LYS A 152 48.93 -7.62 -12.09
N SER A 153 48.81 -8.29 -10.95
CA SER A 153 49.95 -8.50 -10.03
C SER A 153 50.74 -9.78 -10.32
N SER A 154 50.25 -10.62 -11.25
CA SER A 154 50.95 -11.79 -11.79
C SER A 154 51.60 -11.44 -13.12
#